data_AF-A0A1G0LMD8-F1
#
_entry.id   AF-A0A1G0LMD8-F1
#
_cell.length_a   1.000
_cell.length_b   1.000
_cell.length_c   1.000
_cell.angle_alpha   90.00
_cell.angle_beta   90.00
_cell.angle_gamma   90.00
#
_symmetry.space_group_name_H-M   'P 1'
#
loop_
_entity.id
_entity.type
_entity.pdbx_description
1 polymer ?
#
loop_
_entity_poly.entity_id
_entity_poly.type
_entity_poly.pdbx_seq_one_letter_code
_entity_poly.pdbx_strand_id
1 'polypeptide(L)'
;MLPEPLRPPVAKKLVLRIISEGIVTYSQPHAEEQMKKRRISMVDCINVLRGGSVREGEYENGSWRYQVHTPKMCVVIRFESDTILEVVTAWREK
;
A
#
# COMPACT_ATOMS: atom_id res chain seq x y z
N MET A 1 1.99 18.47 -3.76
CA MET A 1 2.58 17.24 -4.34
C MET A 1 3.56 16.67 -3.34
N LEU A 2 3.55 15.35 -3.14
CA LEU A 2 4.53 14.69 -2.28
C LEU A 2 5.91 14.71 -2.96
N PRO A 3 7.02 14.85 -2.21
CA PRO A 3 8.36 14.81 -2.76
C PRO A 3 8.79 13.35 -3.01
N GLU A 4 8.17 12.70 -3.99
CA GLU A 4 8.44 11.30 -4.33
C GLU A 4 9.69 11.15 -5.22
N PRO A 5 10.45 10.05 -5.08
CA PRO A 5 10.18 8.89 -4.23
C PRO A 5 10.49 9.13 -2.76
N LEU A 6 9.60 8.63 -1.90
CA LEU A 6 9.83 8.66 -0.45
C LEU A 6 10.82 7.56 -0.05
N ARG A 7 11.81 7.90 0.77
CA ARG A 7 12.67 6.89 1.41
C ARG A 7 11.82 5.94 2.28
N PRO A 8 12.16 4.65 2.39
CA PRO A 8 11.31 3.67 3.08
C PRO A 8 10.87 4.05 4.51
N PRO A 9 11.74 4.63 5.37
CA PRO A 9 11.30 5.08 6.70
C PRO A 9 10.30 6.24 6.66
N VAL A 10 10.40 7.13 5.67
CA VAL A 10 9.49 8.26 5.48
C VAL A 10 8.15 7.76 4.94
N ALA A 11 8.18 6.89 3.93
CA ALA A 11 7.00 6.22 3.40
C ALA A 11 6.26 5.45 4.52
N LYS A 12 6.99 4.69 5.36
CA LYS A 12 6.39 3.98 6.49
C LYS A 12 5.69 4.91 7.48
N LYS A 13 6.31 6.03 7.84
CA LYS A 13 5.69 7.04 8.72
C LYS A 13 4.41 7.60 8.10
N LEU A 14 4.42 7.89 6.81
CA LEU A 14 3.25 8.40 6.09
C LEU A 14 2.12 7.35 6.06
N VAL A 15 2.43 6.08 5.76
CA VAL A 15 1.48 4.97 5.83
C VAL A 15 0.79 4.91 7.19
N LEU A 16 1.56 4.94 8.28
CA LEU A 16 1.00 4.85 9.64
C LEU A 16 0.10 6.04 9.97
N ARG A 17 0.47 7.25 9.53
CA ARG A 17 -0.36 8.45 9.70
C ARG A 17 -1.68 8.32 8.93
N ILE A 18 -1.64 7.93 7.66
CA ILE A 18 -2.83 7.77 6.82
C ILE A 18 -3.76 6.68 7.37
N ILE A 19 -3.24 5.57 7.88
CA ILE A 19 -4.07 4.54 8.51
C ILE A 19 -4.80 5.08 9.75
N SER A 20 -4.18 5.99 10.49
CA SER A 20 -4.74 6.53 11.74
C SER A 20 -5.72 7.68 11.52
N GLU A 21 -5.44 8.55 10.55
CA GLU A 21 -6.09 9.87 10.41
C GLU A 21 -6.69 10.10 9.02
N GLY A 22 -6.29 9.29 8.04
CA GLY A 22 -6.60 9.49 6.63
C GLY A 22 -7.54 8.41 6.07
N ILE A 23 -7.46 8.24 4.76
CA ILE A 23 -8.32 7.33 4.01
C ILE A 23 -7.47 6.30 3.28
N VAL A 24 -7.84 5.02 3.45
CA VAL A 24 -7.27 3.91 2.69
C VAL A 24 -8.29 3.44 1.67
N THR A 25 -7.99 3.60 0.39
CA THR A 25 -8.82 3.16 -0.74
C THR A 25 -8.18 1.98 -1.45
N TYR A 26 -8.83 1.46 -2.49
CA TYR A 26 -8.29 0.44 -3.36
C TYR A 26 -8.51 0.83 -4.82
N SER A 27 -7.57 0.44 -5.68
CA SER A 27 -7.64 0.73 -7.10
C SER A 27 -8.80 -0.02 -7.75
N GLN A 28 -9.79 0.70 -8.27
CA GLN A 28 -10.92 0.08 -8.97
C GLN A 28 -10.69 0.04 -10.49
N PRO A 29 -11.16 -1.03 -11.18
CA PRO A 29 -11.75 -2.27 -10.63
C PRO A 29 -10.70 -3.33 -10.26
N HIS A 30 -9.45 -3.15 -10.71
CA HIS A 30 -8.46 -4.23 -10.75
C HIS A 30 -8.05 -4.76 -9.36
N ALA A 31 -7.81 -3.89 -8.37
CA ALA A 31 -7.38 -4.32 -7.04
C ALA A 31 -8.50 -5.09 -6.32
N GLU A 32 -9.74 -4.61 -6.44
CA GLU A 32 -10.91 -5.23 -5.80
C GLU A 32 -11.13 -6.66 -6.30
N GLU A 33 -11.08 -6.86 -7.63
CA GLU A 33 -11.24 -8.19 -8.22
C GLU A 33 -10.11 -9.14 -7.85
N GLN A 34 -8.87 -8.67 -7.87
CA GLN A 34 -7.70 -9.49 -7.52
C GLN A 34 -7.71 -9.88 -6.04
N MET A 35 -8.05 -8.95 -5.15
CA MET A 35 -8.18 -9.21 -3.73
C MET A 35 -9.31 -10.22 -3.43
N LYS A 36 -10.46 -10.09 -4.11
CA LYS A 36 -11.56 -11.07 -4.03
C LYS A 36 -11.10 -12.46 -4.48
N LYS A 37 -10.45 -12.57 -5.65
CA LYS A 37 -9.92 -13.85 -6.18
C LYS A 37 -8.92 -14.48 -5.22
N ARG A 38 -8.11 -13.67 -4.53
CA ARG A 38 -7.06 -14.12 -3.60
C ARG A 38 -7.52 -14.28 -2.15
N ARG A 39 -8.81 -14.05 -1.85
CA ARG A 39 -9.37 -14.07 -0.49
C ARG A 39 -8.55 -13.19 0.46
N ILE A 40 -8.26 -11.97 0.00
CA ILE A 40 -7.55 -10.94 0.76
C ILE A 40 -8.57 -9.86 1.09
N SER A 41 -8.75 -9.57 2.37
CA SER A 41 -9.63 -8.50 2.84
C SER A 41 -8.90 -7.18 2.97
N MET A 42 -9.64 -6.07 3.05
CA MET A 42 -9.05 -4.77 3.39
C MET A 42 -8.43 -4.78 4.79
N VAL A 43 -8.99 -5.55 5.73
CA VAL A 43 -8.44 -5.72 7.07
C VAL A 43 -7.06 -6.39 7.02
N ASP A 44 -6.87 -7.40 6.16
CA ASP A 44 -5.56 -8.01 5.94
C ASP A 44 -4.55 -6.97 5.41
N CYS A 45 -4.96 -6.16 4.42
CA CYS A 45 -4.12 -5.10 3.89
C CYS A 45 -3.74 -4.10 4.98
N ILE A 46 -4.70 -3.60 5.78
CA ILE A 46 -4.42 -2.66 6.87
C ILE A 46 -3.46 -3.27 7.90
N ASN A 47 -3.60 -4.55 8.23
CA ASN A 47 -2.69 -5.24 9.13
C ASN A 47 -1.26 -5.32 8.58
N VAL A 48 -1.10 -5.59 7.28
CA VAL A 48 0.21 -5.57 6.60
C VAL A 48 0.76 -4.15 6.56
N LEU A 49 -0.04 -3.15 6.22
CA LEU A 49 0.40 -1.76 6.18
C LEU A 49 0.85 -1.26 7.56
N ARG A 50 0.19 -1.71 8.62
CA ARG A 50 0.53 -1.39 10.02
C ARG A 50 1.81 -2.12 10.46
N GLY A 51 1.91 -3.42 10.26
CA GLY A 51 3.01 -4.24 10.80
C GLY A 51 4.20 -4.46 9.87
N GLY A 52 4.06 -4.24 8.57
CA GLY A 52 5.06 -4.58 7.56
C GLY A 52 6.14 -3.52 7.35
N SER A 53 7.21 -3.93 6.69
CA SER A 53 8.31 -3.06 6.27
C SER A 53 8.06 -2.52 4.88
N VAL A 54 8.45 -1.27 4.61
CA VAL A 54 8.33 -0.65 3.28
C VAL A 54 9.63 -0.87 2.50
N ARG A 55 9.55 -1.19 1.21
CA ARG A 55 10.70 -1.20 0.27
C ARG A 55 10.85 0.15 -0.43
N GLU A 56 11.95 0.31 -1.18
CA GLU A 56 12.12 1.45 -2.07
C GLU A 56 10.96 1.56 -3.06
N GLY A 57 10.61 2.81 -3.38
CA GLY A 57 9.53 3.09 -4.32
C GLY A 57 9.97 2.76 -5.75
N GLU A 58 9.07 2.17 -6.52
CA GLU A 58 9.26 1.85 -7.94
C GLU A 58 8.31 2.73 -8.76
N TYR A 59 8.81 3.37 -9.81
CA TYR A 59 7.97 4.19 -10.69
C TYR A 59 7.33 3.31 -11.77
N GLU A 60 6.00 3.17 -11.73
CA GLU A 60 5.27 2.28 -12.62
C GLU A 60 3.95 2.92 -13.06
N ASN A 61 3.68 2.87 -14.37
CA ASN A 61 2.45 3.38 -14.97
C ASN A 61 2.10 4.83 -14.57
N GLY A 62 3.10 5.70 -14.47
CA GLY A 62 2.91 7.13 -14.17
C GLY A 62 2.76 7.48 -12.69
N SER A 63 3.03 6.53 -11.78
CA SER A 63 2.94 6.76 -10.33
C SER A 63 4.04 6.01 -9.57
N TRP A 64 4.45 6.55 -8.43
CA TRP A 64 5.33 5.84 -7.50
C TRP A 64 4.53 4.81 -6.70
N ARG A 65 5.06 3.58 -6.66
CA ARG A 65 4.48 2.46 -5.94
C ARG A 65 5.43 1.99 -4.87
N TYR A 66 4.88 1.69 -3.70
CA TYR A 66 5.64 1.18 -2.57
C TYR A 66 5.10 -0.18 -2.17
N GLN A 67 6.01 -1.12 -1.99
CA GLN A 67 5.65 -2.44 -1.52
C GLN A 67 5.82 -2.50 0.00
N VAL A 68 4.80 -2.98 0.71
CA VAL A 68 4.80 -3.21 2.15
C VAL A 68 4.69 -4.70 2.41
N HIS A 69 5.70 -5.24 3.09
CA HIS A 69 5.91 -6.68 3.22
C HIS A 69 5.81 -7.13 4.66
N THR A 70 5.19 -8.29 4.81
CA THR A 70 5.38 -9.19 5.96
C THR A 70 5.90 -10.52 5.41
N PRO A 71 6.39 -11.44 6.26
CA PRO A 71 6.76 -12.78 5.80
C PRO A 71 5.64 -13.57 5.10
N LYS A 72 4.37 -13.18 5.28
CA LYS A 72 3.20 -13.93 4.76
C LYS A 72 2.46 -13.21 3.64
N MET A 73 2.73 -11.93 3.40
CA MET A 73 1.88 -11.11 2.53
C MET A 73 2.59 -9.82 2.13
N CYS A 74 2.36 -9.40 0.89
CA CYS A 74 2.79 -8.12 0.34
C CYS A 74 1.58 -7.30 -0.11
N VAL A 75 1.63 -6.00 0.15
CA VAL A 75 0.64 -5.01 -0.30
C VAL A 75 1.38 -3.90 -1.05
N VAL A 76 0.94 -3.64 -2.28
CA VAL A 76 1.45 -2.53 -3.09
C VAL A 76 0.52 -1.35 -2.95
N ILE A 77 1.08 -0.19 -2.65
CA ILE A 77 0.35 1.05 -2.45
C ILE A 77 0.89 2.16 -3.33
N ARG A 78 0.06 3.19 -3.55
CA ARG A 78 0.49 4.51 -4.00
C ARG A 78 -0.11 5.58 -3.08
N PHE A 79 0.54 6.74 -3.01
CA PHE A 79 0.00 7.90 -2.29
C PHE A 79 -0.67 8.83 -3.29
N GLU A 80 -1.99 9.00 -3.17
CA GLU A 80 -2.71 10.04 -3.92
C GLU A 80 -2.45 11.42 -3.32
N SER A 81 -2.35 11.46 -2.00
CA SER A 81 -2.02 12.65 -1.23
C SER A 81 -1.32 12.26 0.07
N ASP A 82 -1.04 13.24 0.91
CA ASP A 82 -0.47 13.04 2.23
C ASP A 82 -1.49 12.50 3.27
N THR A 83 -2.75 12.34 2.85
CA THR A 83 -3.91 11.88 3.64
C THR A 83 -4.65 10.71 2.98
N ILE A 84 -4.36 10.39 1.71
CA ILE A 84 -5.03 9.33 0.96
C ILE A 84 -3.99 8.36 0.40
N LEU A 85 -4.17 7.09 0.74
CA LEU A 85 -3.38 5.96 0.25
C LEU A 85 -4.29 5.02 -0.51
N GLU A 86 -3.86 4.60 -1.70
CA GLU A 86 -4.58 3.61 -2.49
C GLU A 86 -3.82 2.28 -2.50
N VAL A 87 -4.52 1.19 -2.19
CA VAL A 87 -4.03 -0.18 -2.39
C VAL A 87 -4.17 -0.55 -3.87
N VAL A 88 -3.03 -0.73 -4.54
CA VAL A 88 -2.96 -1.07 -5.97
C VAL A 88 -3.17 -2.57 -6.17
N THR A 89 -2.54 -3.40 -5.33
CA THR A 89 -2.68 -4.86 -5.36
C THR A 89 -2.13 -5.48 -4.09
N ALA A 90 -2.46 -6.74 -3.83
CA ALA A 90 -1.91 -7.51 -2.72
C ALA A 90 -1.84 -9.00 -3.05
N TRP A 91 -0.87 -9.71 -2.46
CA TRP A 91 -0.75 -11.17 -2.56
C TRP A 91 -0.21 -11.77 -1.27
N ARG A 92 -0.55 -13.04 -1.03
CA ARG A 92 0.08 -13.86 0.01
C ARG A 92 1.42 -14.37 -0.51
N GLU A 93 2.45 -14.30 0.33
CA GLU A 93 3.72 -14.97 0.09
C GLU A 93 3.56 -16.47 0.35
N LYS A 94 4.36 -17.29 -0.33
CA LYS A 94 4.35 -18.76 -0.17
C LYS A 94 5.05 -19.20 1.11
#